data_AF-A0A643INL8-F1
#
_entry.id   AF-A0A643INL8-F1
#
_cell.length_a   1.000
_cell.length_b   1.000
_cell.length_c   1.000
_cell.angle_alpha   90.00
_cell.angle_beta   90.00
_cell.angle_gamma   90.00
#
_symmetry.space_group_name_H-M   'P 1'
#
loop_
_entity.id
_entity.type
_entity.pdbx_description
1 polymer ?
#
loop_
_entity_poly.entity_id
_entity_poly.type
_entity_poly.pdbx_seq_one_letter_code
_entity_poly.pdbx_strand_id
1 'polypeptide(L)'
;TLNADIPLAADHFRYFAGCIRAQEGSAAEINDSTVAYHIHEPLGVVGQIIPWNFPLLMAAWKLAPALAAGNCVVLKPAEQTPLG
;
A
#
# COMPACT_ATOMS: atom_id res chain seq x y z
N THR A 1 -1.56 -13.32 -20.02
CA THR A 1 -0.78 -12.63 -18.97
C THR A 1 -0.44 -11.19 -19.35
N LEU A 2 -0.01 -10.91 -20.59
CA LEU A 2 0.36 -9.55 -21.05
C LEU A 2 -0.70 -8.46 -20.78
N ASN A 3 -2.00 -8.78 -20.94
CA ASN A 3 -3.09 -7.81 -20.80
C ASN A 3 -3.63 -7.66 -19.37
N ALA A 4 -3.12 -8.41 -18.40
CA ALA A 4 -3.59 -8.36 -17.02
C ALA A 4 -2.54 -7.76 -16.08
N ASP A 5 -1.30 -8.23 -16.15
CA ASP A 5 -0.28 -7.88 -15.16
C ASP A 5 0.04 -6.38 -15.13
N ILE A 6 0.41 -5.81 -16.29
CA ILE A 6 0.75 -4.37 -16.41
C ILE A 6 -0.48 -3.48 -16.21
N PRO A 7 -1.63 -3.69 -16.89
CA PRO A 7 -2.76 -2.79 -16.75
C PRO A 7 -3.34 -2.79 -15.33
N LEU A 8 -3.47 -3.96 -14.69
CA LEU A 8 -3.99 -4.05 -13.33
C LEU A 8 -3.00 -3.49 -12.31
N ALA A 9 -1.69 -3.67 -12.50
CA ALA A 9 -0.69 -3.05 -11.64
C ALA A 9 -0.78 -1.51 -11.69
N ALA A 10 -0.89 -0.94 -12.89
CA ALA A 10 -1.02 0.51 -13.08
C ALA A 10 -2.33 1.04 -12.45
N ASP A 11 -3.43 0.33 -12.63
CA ASP A 11 -4.71 0.71 -12.03
C ASP A 11 -4.66 0.64 -10.49
N HIS A 12 -3.98 -0.36 -9.94
CA HIS A 12 -3.82 -0.52 -8.50
C HIS A 12 -3.07 0.65 -7.84
N PHE A 13 -2.02 1.15 -8.48
CA PHE A 13 -1.35 2.37 -8.01
C PHE A 13 -2.25 3.61 -8.08
N ARG A 14 -3.05 3.75 -9.15
CA ARG A 14 -4.01 4.86 -9.28
C ARG A 14 -5.08 4.80 -8.19
N TYR A 15 -5.58 3.60 -7.89
CA TYR A 15 -6.54 3.38 -6.82
C TYR A 15 -5.99 3.85 -5.47
N PHE A 16 -4.80 3.39 -5.07
CA PHE A 16 -4.21 3.78 -3.78
C PHE A 16 -3.74 5.23 -3.71
N ALA A 17 -3.38 5.83 -4.85
CA ALA A 17 -3.19 7.28 -4.94
C ALA A 17 -4.49 8.05 -4.69
N GLY A 18 -5.64 7.49 -5.08
CA GLY A 18 -6.96 7.99 -4.69
C GLY A 18 -7.23 7.80 -3.20
N CYS A 19 -6.96 6.61 -2.66
CA CYS A 19 -7.18 6.29 -1.24
C CYS A 19 -6.46 7.25 -0.30
N ILE A 20 -5.17 7.52 -0.51
CA ILE A 20 -4.42 8.44 0.36
C ILE A 20 -4.97 9.86 0.32
N ARG A 21 -5.48 10.33 -0.84
CA ARG A 21 -6.10 11.65 -0.95
C ARG A 21 -7.45 11.73 -0.25
N ALA A 22 -8.15 10.61 -0.13
CA ALA A 22 -9.45 10.49 0.53
C ALA A 22 -9.34 10.04 2.00
N GLN A 23 -8.13 9.74 2.47
CA GLN A 23 -7.93 9.28 3.84
C GLN A 23 -8.11 10.45 4.81
N GLU A 24 -9.10 10.33 5.68
CA GLU A 24 -9.40 11.31 6.73
C GLU A 24 -9.09 10.72 8.10
N GLY A 25 -8.67 11.59 9.02
CA GLY A 25 -8.59 11.26 10.45
C GLY A 25 -9.99 11.26 11.07
N SER A 26 -10.11 10.68 12.26
CA SER A 26 -11.33 10.83 13.05
C SER A 26 -11.04 11.56 14.35
N ALA A 27 -12.05 12.27 14.84
CA ALA A 27 -12.04 12.89 16.16
C ALA A 27 -13.36 12.60 16.85
N ALA A 28 -13.31 12.44 18.16
CA ALA A 28 -14.49 12.21 18.98
C ALA A 28 -14.39 13.02 20.28
N GLU A 29 -15.49 13.66 20.67
CA GLU A 29 -15.61 14.21 22.01
C GLU A 29 -15.82 13.06 23.01
N ILE A 30 -14.96 13.00 24.03
CA ILE A 30 -15.11 12.02 25.12
C ILE A 30 -15.96 12.62 26.24
N ASN A 31 -15.70 13.87 26.60
CA ASN A 31 -16.43 14.66 27.60
C ASN A 31 -16.15 16.17 27.42
N ASP A 32 -16.76 17.00 28.26
CA ASP A 32 -16.69 18.48 28.24
C ASP A 32 -15.27 19.08 28.17
N SER A 33 -14.24 18.36 28.62
CA SER A 33 -12.86 18.83 28.64
C SER A 33 -11.90 17.96 27.85
N THR A 34 -12.37 16.96 27.11
CA THR A 34 -11.50 15.96 26.45
C THR A 34 -11.99 15.60 25.06
N VAL A 35 -11.09 15.73 24.09
CA VAL A 35 -11.28 15.28 22.70
C VAL A 35 -10.22 14.24 22.36
N ALA A 36 -10.65 13.14 21.73
CA ALA A 36 -9.75 12.15 21.14
C ALA A 36 -9.55 12.45 19.66
N TYR A 37 -8.29 12.46 19.24
CA TYR A 37 -7.89 12.49 17.83
C TYR A 37 -7.24 11.16 17.47
N HIS A 38 -7.67 10.55 16.37
CA HIS A 38 -7.08 9.32 15.85
C HIS A 38 -6.22 9.65 14.63
N ILE A 39 -4.91 9.45 14.80
CA ILE A 39 -3.92 9.69 13.75
C ILE A 39 -3.42 8.33 13.27
N HIS A 40 -3.41 8.15 11.95
CA HIS A 40 -2.83 6.97 11.32
C HIS A 40 -1.37 7.25 10.97
N GLU A 41 -0.46 6.66 11.72
CA GLU A 41 0.98 6.80 11.51
C GLU A 41 1.55 5.62 10.70
N PRO A 42 2.59 5.84 9.87
CA PRO A 42 3.27 4.76 9.18
C PRO A 42 3.98 3.83 10.17
N LEU A 43 4.12 2.56 9.79
CA LEU A 43 4.91 1.57 10.54
C LEU A 43 6.43 1.79 10.36
N GLY A 44 6.84 2.54 9.34
CA GLY A 44 8.24 2.81 9.02
C GLY A 44 8.73 1.96 7.86
N VAL A 45 9.78 1.15 8.06
CA VAL A 45 10.34 0.27 7.02
C VAL A 45 9.70 -1.11 7.10
N VAL A 46 9.09 -1.57 5.99
CA VAL A 46 8.44 -2.88 5.91
C VAL A 46 9.13 -3.81 4.90
N GLY A 47 9.38 -5.04 5.32
CA GLY A 47 9.87 -6.12 4.44
C GLY A 47 8.72 -6.85 3.77
N GLN A 48 8.80 -7.04 2.45
CA GLN A 48 7.75 -7.69 1.67
C GLN A 48 8.34 -8.80 0.79
N ILE A 49 7.68 -9.97 0.75
CA ILE A 49 8.06 -11.10 -0.11
C ILE A 49 6.84 -11.44 -0.98
N ILE A 50 7.06 -11.65 -2.28
CA ILE A 50 5.99 -11.91 -3.26
C ILE A 50 6.21 -13.22 -4.03
N PRO A 51 5.13 -13.87 -4.49
CA PRO A 51 5.20 -15.07 -5.33
C PRO A 51 5.46 -14.75 -6.81
N TRP A 52 5.66 -15.80 -7.61
CA TRP A 52 6.14 -15.72 -9.01
C TRP A 52 5.04 -15.64 -10.09
N ASN A 53 3.76 -15.79 -9.75
CA ASN A 53 2.70 -16.04 -10.74
C ASN A 53 2.20 -14.78 -11.48
N PHE A 54 2.28 -13.61 -10.85
CA PHE A 54 2.04 -12.29 -11.48
C PHE A 54 3.02 -11.28 -10.89
N PRO A 55 4.31 -11.32 -11.28
CA PRO A 55 5.36 -10.68 -10.51
C PRO A 55 5.17 -9.17 -10.34
N LEU A 56 4.72 -8.48 -11.40
CA LEU A 56 4.49 -7.05 -11.34
C LEU A 56 3.22 -6.70 -10.55
N LEU A 57 2.11 -7.39 -10.78
CA LEU A 57 0.86 -7.15 -10.05
C LEU A 57 0.99 -7.49 -8.57
N MET A 58 1.69 -8.58 -8.23
CA MET A 58 1.95 -8.97 -6.85
C MET A 58 2.84 -7.94 -6.15
N ALA A 59 3.84 -7.38 -6.84
CA ALA A 59 4.61 -6.25 -6.34
C ALA A 59 3.71 -5.03 -6.10
N ALA A 60 2.87 -4.67 -7.06
CA ALA A 60 1.95 -3.53 -6.94
C ALA A 60 0.99 -3.68 -5.76
N TRP A 61 0.43 -4.88 -5.54
CA TRP A 61 -0.46 -5.20 -4.42
C TRP A 61 0.17 -5.01 -3.04
N LYS A 62 1.49 -5.07 -2.95
CA LYS A 62 2.23 -4.88 -1.72
C LYS A 62 2.76 -3.44 -1.59
N LEU A 63 3.28 -2.88 -2.67
CA LEU A 63 3.90 -1.55 -2.70
C LEU A 63 2.88 -0.42 -2.58
N ALA A 64 1.80 -0.47 -3.37
CA ALA A 64 0.83 0.63 -3.45
C ALA A 64 0.19 0.97 -2.08
N PRO A 65 -0.36 0.01 -1.32
CA PRO A 65 -0.90 0.31 0.01
C PRO A 65 0.17 0.72 1.03
N ALA A 66 1.37 0.11 0.97
CA ALA A 66 2.44 0.43 1.92
C ALA A 66 2.94 1.88 1.74
N LEU A 67 3.14 2.30 0.49
CA LEU A 67 3.52 3.67 0.15
C LEU A 67 2.38 4.65 0.47
N ALA A 68 1.13 4.30 0.19
CA ALA A 68 -0.03 5.13 0.51
C ALA A 68 -0.15 5.36 2.03
N ALA A 69 0.19 4.36 2.85
CA ALA A 69 0.25 4.50 4.30
C ALA A 69 1.52 5.19 4.82
N GLY A 70 2.41 5.69 3.95
CA GLY A 70 3.62 6.43 4.32
C GLY A 70 4.84 5.57 4.71
N ASN A 71 4.85 4.28 4.35
CA ASN A 71 5.95 3.37 4.69
C ASN A 71 7.06 3.39 3.64
N CYS A 72 8.28 3.06 4.07
CA CYS A 72 9.36 2.62 3.19
C CYS A 72 9.30 1.10 3.00
N VAL A 73 9.71 0.59 1.84
CA VAL A 73 9.62 -0.85 1.53
C VAL A 73 10.98 -1.44 1.13
N VAL A 74 11.28 -2.63 1.65
CA VAL A 74 12.30 -3.54 1.13
C VAL A 74 11.58 -4.77 0.55
N LEU A 75 11.65 -4.96 -0.77
CA LEU A 75 10.91 -6.00 -1.48
C LEU A 75 11.85 -7.13 -1.97
N LYS A 76 11.54 -8.37 -1.63
CA LYS A 76 12.14 -9.58 -2.22
C LYS A 76 11.17 -10.20 -3.24
N PRO A 77 11.44 -10.13 -4.55
CA PRO A 77 10.71 -10.89 -5.55
C PRO A 77 11.04 -12.39 -5.47
N ALA A 78 10.18 -13.22 -6.07
CA ALA A 78 10.47 -14.63 -6.23
C ALA A 78 11.70 -14.83 -7.12
N GLU A 79 12.54 -15.81 -6.81
CA GLU A 79 13.79 -16.08 -7.53
C GLU A 79 13.57 -16.58 -8.96
N GLN A 80 12.39 -17.13 -9.24
CA GLN A 80 11.97 -17.57 -10.57
C GLN A 80 11.68 -16.40 -11.50
N THR A 81 11.27 -15.25 -10.94
CA THR A 81 10.82 -14.07 -11.70
C THR A 81 11.35 -12.77 -11.07
N PRO A 82 12.68 -12.59 -10.98
CA PRO A 82 13.28 -11.44 -10.30
C PRO A 82 13.15 -10.15 -11.11
N LEU A 83 12.94 -10.23 -12.43
CA LEU A 83 12.76 -9.11 -13.34
C LEU A 83 11.30 -8.89 -13.74
N GLY A 84 10.48 -9.95 -13.70
CA GLY A 84 9.13 -10.01 -14.25
C GLY A 84 8.75 -11.44 -14.63
#